data_AF-A0A2X2W1S5-F1
#
_entry.id   AF-A0A2X2W1S5-F1
#
_cell.length_a   1.000
_cell.length_b   1.000
_cell.length_c   1.000
_cell.angle_alpha   90.00
_cell.angle_beta   90.00
_cell.angle_gamma   90.00
#
_symmetry.space_group_name_H-M   'P 1'
#
loop_
_entity.id
_entity.type
_entity.pdbx_description
1 polymer ?
#
loop_
_entity_poly.entity_id
_entity_poly.type
_entity_poly.pdbx_seq_one_letter_code
_entity_poly.pdbx_strand_id
1 'polypeptide(L)' 'MKGLYTRIGRHYFANPEARSLALGFYHKLSSLCEQGAHDQVYETVRRYGHDSG' A
#
# COMPACT_ATOMS: atom_id res chain seq x y z
N MET A 1 -0.33 -23.10 -6.83
CA MET A 1 0.35 -22.68 -5.58
C MET A 1 0.10 -21.19 -5.36
N LYS A 2 -0.70 -20.79 -4.36
CA LYS A 2 -0.81 -19.37 -3.99
C LYS A 2 0.31 -19.08 -2.99
N GLY A 3 1.25 -18.20 -3.37
CA GLY A 3 2.45 -17.87 -2.60
C GLY A 3 2.13 -17.21 -1.25
N LEU A 4 3.14 -17.08 -0.39
CA LEU A 4 3.03 -16.51 0.96
C LEU A 4 2.28 -15.17 0.98
N TYR A 5 2.59 -14.26 0.05
CA TYR A 5 1.92 -12.96 -0.08
C TYR A 5 0.42 -13.07 -0.34
N THR A 6 -0.02 -13.99 -1.20
CA THR A 6 -1.46 -14.19 -1.46
C THR A 6 -2.17 -14.77 -0.25
N ARG A 7 -1.48 -15.61 0.54
CA ARG A 7 -2.03 -16.19 1.76
C ARG A 7 -2.24 -15.12 2.83
N ILE A 8 -1.21 -14.32 3.11
CA ILE A 8 -1.28 -13.21 4.06
C ILE A 8 -2.30 -12.18 3.59
N GLY A 9 -2.28 -11.84 2.30
CA GLY A 9 -3.19 -10.86 1.71
C GLY A 9 -4.68 -11.21 1.91
N ARG A 10 -5.07 -12.48 1.92
CA ARG A 10 -6.46 -12.86 2.21
C ARG A 10 -6.89 -12.49 3.63
N HIS A 11 -6.00 -12.66 4.60
CA HIS A 11 -6.29 -12.32 5.99
C HIS A 11 -6.23 -10.81 6.20
N TYR A 12 -5.18 -10.17 5.69
CA TYR A 12 -5.00 -8.72 5.78
C TYR A 12 -6.15 -7.95 5.13
N PHE A 13 -6.51 -8.27 3.89
CA PHE A 13 -7.58 -7.59 3.16
C PHE A 13 -9.00 -8.04 3.53
N ALA A 14 -9.18 -8.94 4.50
CA ALA A 14 -10.49 -9.20 5.08
C ALA A 14 -11.01 -7.95 5.81
N ASN A 15 -10.13 -7.14 6.42
CA ASN A 15 -10.47 -5.87 7.04
C ASN A 15 -10.80 -4.80 5.96
N PRO A 16 -12.00 -4.18 5.98
CA PRO A 16 -12.33 -3.06 5.11
C PRO A 16 -11.38 -1.86 5.21
N GLU A 17 -10.86 -1.57 6.40
CA GLU A 17 -9.94 -0.45 6.62
C GLU A 17 -8.61 -0.69 5.91
N ALA A 18 -8.08 -1.91 5.96
CA ALA A 18 -6.87 -2.30 5.25
C ALA A 18 -7.01 -2.13 3.72
N ARG A 19 -8.19 -2.42 3.18
CA ARG A 19 -8.49 -2.18 1.76
C ARG A 19 -8.53 -0.69 1.43
N SER A 20 -9.19 0.11 2.27
CA SER A 20 -9.26 1.55 2.10
C SER A 20 -7.86 2.20 2.16
N LEU A 21 -7.05 1.80 3.14
CA LEU A 21 -5.67 2.26 3.29
C LEU A 21 -4.82 1.92 2.05
N ALA A 22 -4.89 0.68 1.57
CA ALA A 22 -4.14 0.24 0.39
C ALA A 22 -4.59 0.97 -0.89
N LEU A 23 -5.88 1.21 -1.08
CA LEU A 23 -6.39 1.99 -2.20
C LEU A 23 -5.88 3.42 -2.16
N GLY A 24 -5.92 4.07 -0.99
CA GLY A 24 -5.34 5.41 -0.81
C GLY A 24 -3.84 5.44 -1.11
N PHE A 25 -3.10 4.42 -0.69
CA PHE A 25 -1.68 4.25 -1.00
C PHE A 25 -1.43 4.13 -2.51
N TYR A 26 -2.21 3.32 -3.24
CA TYR A 26 -2.06 3.20 -4.70
C TYR A 26 -2.35 4.51 -5.43
N HIS A 27 -3.39 5.25 -5.02
CA HIS A 27 -3.67 6.58 -5.59
C HIS A 27 -2.54 7.57 -5.31
N LYS A 28 -1.97 7.55 -4.09
CA LYS A 28 -0.83 8.41 -3.75
C LYS A 28 0.38 8.10 -4.62
N LEU A 29 0.70 6.82 -4.84
CA LEU A 29 1.80 6.42 -5.73
C LEU A 29 1.58 6.86 -7.19
N SER A 30 0.35 6.75 -7.71
CA SER A 30 0.01 7.29 -9.05
C SER A 30 0.30 8.78 -9.13
N SER A 31 -0.19 9.54 -8.15
CA SER A 31 0.02 10.98 -8.07
C SER A 31 1.50 11.36 -7.96
N LEU A 32 2.31 10.62 -7.20
CA LEU A 32 3.75 10.87 -7.11
C LEU A 32 4.46 10.59 -8.45
N CYS A 33 4.04 9.55 -9.16
CA CYS A 33 4.57 9.21 -10.48
C CYS A 33 4.26 10.32 -11.50
N GLU A 34 3.00 10.77 -11.55
CA GLU A 34 2.55 11.86 -12.44
C GLU A 34 3.28 13.18 -12.16
N GLN A 35 3.67 13.42 -10.91
CA GLN A 35 4.39 14.63 -10.47
C GLN A 35 5.91 14.51 -10.58
N GLY A 36 6.45 13.31 -10.89
CA GLY A 36 7.90 13.05 -10.87
C GLY A 36 8.53 13.17 -9.46
N ALA A 37 7.72 13.08 -8.41
CA ALA A 37 8.12 13.29 -7.01
C ALA A 37 8.76 12.03 -6.40
N HIS A 38 9.89 11.61 -6.97
CA HIS A 38 10.58 10.36 -6.60
C HIS A 38 11.13 10.38 -5.16
N ASP A 39 11.50 11.56 -4.66
CA ASP A 39 11.98 11.80 -3.30
C ASP A 39 10.93 11.44 -2.23
N GLN A 40 9.65 11.64 -2.53
CA GLN A 40 8.53 11.34 -1.62
C GLN A 40 8.11 9.87 -1.58
N VAL A 41 8.61 9.03 -2.52
CA VAL A 41 8.22 7.62 -2.61
C VAL A 41 8.66 6.85 -1.36
N TYR A 42 9.89 7.08 -0.90
CA TYR A 42 10.44 6.38 0.27
C TYR A 42 9.58 6.60 1.52
N GLU A 43 9.27 7.85 1.83
CA GLU A 43 8.43 8.20 2.98
C GLU A 43 7.02 7.61 2.85
N THR A 44 6.44 7.69 1.65
CA THR A 44 5.09 7.15 1.38
C THR A 44 5.00 5.64 1.62
N VAL A 45 5.99 4.87 1.15
CA VAL A 45 6.05 3.41 1.37
C VAL A 45 6.32 3.09 2.84
N ARG A 46 7.23 3.82 3.50
CA ARG A 46 7.54 3.62 4.93
C ARG A 46 6.33 3.88 5.80
N ARG A 47 5.60 4.96 5.53
CA ARG A 47 4.37 5.30 6.26
C ARG A 47 3.29 4.25 6.05
N TYR A 48 3.04 3.84 4.80
CA TYR A 48 2.08 2.77 4.52
C TYR A 48 2.43 1.48 5.27
N GLY A 49 3.71 1.09 5.30
CA GLY A 49 4.16 -0.10 6.04
C GLY A 49 3.94 -0.02 7.56
N HIS A 50 4.02 1.17 8.15
CA HIS A 50 3.69 1.38 9.55
C HIS A 50 2.18 1.33 9.79
N ASP A 51 1.40 2.03 8.95
CA ASP A 51 -0.05 2.14 9.07
C ASP A 51 -0.76 0.81 8.75
N SER A 52 -0.13 -0.08 7.96
CA SER A 52 -0.66 -1.40 7.61
C SER A 52 -0.52 -2.46 8.70
N GLY A 53 0.21 -2.17 9.78
CA GLY A 53 0.41 -3.10 10.90
C GLY A 53 1.61 -4.04 10.75
#